data_AF-A0A2N2WWV3-F1
#
_entry.id   AF-A0A2N2WWV3-F1
#
_cell.length_a   1.000
_cell.length_b   1.000
_cell.length_c   1.000
_cell.angle_alpha   90.00
_cell.angle_beta   90.00
_cell.angle_gamma   90.00
#
_symmetry.space_group_name_H-M   'P 1'
#
loop_
_entity.id
_entity.type
_entity.pdbx_description
1 polymer ?
#
loop_
_entity_poly.entity_id
_entity_poly.type
_entity_poly.pdbx_seq_one_letter_code
_entity_poly.pdbx_strand_id
1 'polypeptide(L)' 'MKKHNFSAGPSILPQEVIKKAADALLNFNGLDLSLIEVSHRSKDFVDVMDNACN' A
#
# COMPACT_ATOMS: atom_id res chain seq x y z
N MET A 1 -20.38 4.41 18.04
CA MET A 1 -19.26 5.25 18.54
C MET A 1 -18.10 5.16 17.55
N LYS A 2 -17.54 6.28 17.10
CA LYS A 2 -16.31 6.28 16.30
C LYS A 2 -15.15 5.90 17.22
N LYS A 3 -14.36 4.88 16.85
CA LYS A 3 -13.14 4.53 17.60
C LYS A 3 -12.06 5.56 17.30
N HIS A 4 -11.38 6.05 18.32
CA HIS A 4 -10.23 6.93 18.19
C HIS A 4 -8.97 6.16 18.63
N ASN A 5 -7.99 6.06 17.74
CA ASN A 5 -6.73 5.37 18.01
C ASN A 5 -5.63 6.43 18.24
N PHE A 6 -5.12 6.49 19.47
CA PHE A 6 -4.06 7.40 19.92
C PHE A 6 -2.74 6.67 20.24
N SER A 7 -2.54 5.47 19.69
CA SER A 7 -1.31 4.70 19.92
C SER A 7 -0.06 5.48 19.51
N ALA A 8 0.98 5.39 20.34
CA ALA A 8 2.26 6.08 20.13
C ALA A 8 3.14 5.47 19.03
N GLY A 9 2.89 4.22 18.63
CA GLY A 9 3.69 3.51 17.63
C GLY A 9 3.58 1.98 17.77
N PRO A 10 3.26 1.22 16.69
CA PRO A 10 2.66 1.70 15.45
C PRO A 10 1.37 2.49 15.71
N SER A 11 1.06 3.45 14.84
CA SER A 11 -0.03 4.42 15.02
C SER A 11 -1.11 4.30 13.93
N ILE A 12 -2.14 5.13 14.02
CA ILE A 12 -3.25 5.13 13.07
C ILE A 12 -2.79 5.53 11.66
N LEU A 13 -3.20 4.74 10.66
CA LEU A 13 -3.02 5.09 9.25
C LEU A 13 -4.26 5.82 8.69
N PRO A 14 -4.09 6.69 7.67
CA PRO A 14 -5.22 7.24 6.93
C PRO A 14 -6.10 6.14 6.33
N GLN A 15 -7.43 6.29 6.42
CA GLN A 15 -8.37 5.26 5.95
C GLN A 15 -8.27 5.02 4.45
N GLU A 16 -7.98 6.06 3.67
CA GLU A 16 -7.79 5.92 2.21
C GLU A 16 -6.56 5.07 1.86
N VAL A 17 -5.50 5.13 2.67
CA VAL A 17 -4.28 4.35 2.45
C VAL A 17 -4.55 2.88 2.75
N ILE A 18 -5.25 2.58 3.84
CA ILE A 18 -5.66 1.20 4.18
C ILE A 18 -6.50 0.61 3.03
N LYS A 19 -7.46 1.38 2.49
CA LYS A 19 -8.30 0.92 1.39
C LYS A 19 -7.49 0.65 0.12
N LYS A 20 -6.66 1.60 -0.30
CA LYS A 20 -5.81 1.45 -1.50
C LYS A 20 -4.82 0.29 -1.36
N ALA A 21 -4.22 0.12 -0.18
CA ALA A 21 -3.30 -0.99 0.08
C ALA A 21 -4.02 -2.34 0.03
N ALA A 22 -5.24 -2.44 0.57
CA ALA A 22 -6.05 -3.65 0.49
C ALA A 22 -6.42 -4.00 -0.97
N ASP A 23 -6.81 -2.99 -1.76
CA ASP A 23 -7.12 -3.20 -3.19
C ASP A 23 -5.86 -3.65 -3.97
N ALA A 24 -4.70 -3.04 -3.70
CA ALA A 24 -3.43 -3.41 -4.32
C ALA A 24 -2.92 -4.81 -3.93
N LEU A 25 -3.32 -5.33 -2.76
CA LEU A 25 -3.04 -6.72 -2.40
C LEU A 25 -3.86 -7.73 -3.22
N LEU A 26 -5.03 -7.34 -3.72
CA LEU A 26 -5.88 -8.20 -4.55
C LEU A 26 -5.49 -8.13 -6.03
N ASN A 27 -5.27 -6.91 -6.54
CA ASN A 27 -4.82 -6.69 -7.91
C ASN A 27 -4.07 -5.36 -7.98
N PHE A 28 -2.75 -5.43 -8.04
CA PHE A 28 -1.90 -4.26 -8.14
C PHE A 28 -1.92 -3.71 -9.56
N ASN A 29 -2.37 -2.47 -9.72
CA ASN A 29 -2.37 -1.72 -10.98
C ASN A 29 -2.99 -2.46 -12.19
N GLY A 30 -3.92 -3.39 -11.96
CA GLY A 30 -4.56 -4.15 -13.04
C GLY A 30 -3.68 -5.25 -13.65
N LEU A 31 -2.61 -5.65 -12.97
CA LEU A 31 -1.67 -6.69 -13.40
C LEU A 31 -2.20 -8.12 -13.21
N ASP A 32 -3.35 -8.27 -12.54
CA ASP A 32 -3.86 -9.58 -12.10
C ASP A 32 -2.86 -10.31 -11.17
N LEU A 33 -2.05 -9.51 -10.47
CA LEU A 33 -1.04 -9.96 -9.51
C LEU A 33 -1.14 -9.08 -8.26
N SER A 34 -0.86 -9.67 -7.09
CA SER A 34 -0.75 -8.92 -5.84
C SER A 34 0.50 -8.04 -5.83
N LEU A 35 0.43 -6.88 -5.17
CA LEU A 35 1.60 -6.02 -4.92
C LEU A 35 2.78 -6.80 -4.31
N ILE A 36 2.48 -7.81 -3.47
CA ILE A 36 3.50 -8.64 -2.80
C ILE A 36 3.98 -9.84 -3.62
N GLU A 37 3.43 -10.06 -4.81
CA GLU A 37 3.86 -11.10 -5.76
C GLU A 37 4.74 -10.52 -6.88
N VAL A 38 4.68 -9.20 -7.07
CA VAL A 38 5.45 -8.49 -8.10
C VAL A 38 6.93 -8.43 -7.73
N SER A 39 7.81 -8.69 -8.71
CA SER A 39 9.25 -8.60 -8.53
C SER A 39 9.67 -7.17 -8.15
N HIS A 40 10.54 -7.04 -7.15
CA HIS A 40 11.12 -5.76 -6.73
C HIS A 40 11.96 -5.06 -7.82
N ARG A 41 12.27 -5.75 -8.92
CA ARG A 41 12.98 -5.20 -10.09
C ARG A 41 12.06 -4.91 -11.28
N SER A 42 10.77 -5.24 -11.18
CA SER A 42 9.79 -4.93 -12.22
C SER A 42 9.59 -3.42 -12.32
N LYS A 43 9.17 -2.96 -13.50
CA LYS A 43 8.85 -1.55 -13.71
C LYS A 43 7.79 -1.06 -12.72
N ASP A 44 6.73 -1.83 -12.50
CA ASP A 44 5.64 -1.45 -11.61
C ASP A 44 6.07 -1.23 -10.16
N PHE A 45 6.98 -2.08 -9.64
CA PHE A 45 7.51 -1.90 -8.28
C PHE A 45 8.57 -0.81 -8.21
N VAL A 46 9.43 -0.68 -9.23
CA VAL A 46 10.41 0.42 -9.32
C VAL A 46 9.68 1.76 -9.32
N ASP A 47 8.58 1.90 -10.07
CA ASP A 47 7.77 3.11 -10.08
C ASP A 47 7.20 3.44 -8.67
N VAL A 48 6.82 2.44 -7.86
CA VAL A 48 6.43 2.65 -6.45
C VAL A 48 7.59 3.20 -5.63
N MET A 49 8.77 2.59 -5.75
CA MET A 49 9.95 3.00 -5.00
C MET A 49 10.39 4.42 -5.38
N ASP A 50 10.37 4.75 -6.67
CA ASP A 50 10.71 6.07 -7.17
C ASP A 50 9.72 7.13 -6.66
N ASN A 51 8.42 6.83 -6.59
CA ASN A 51 7.42 7.76 -6.02
C ASN A 51 7.52 7.89 -4.49
N ALA A 52 8.03 6.87 -3.79
CA ALA A 52 8.15 6.89 -2.33
C ALA A 52 9.42 7.58 -1.83
N CYS A 53 10.50 7.51 -2.61
CA CYS A 53 11.82 7.99 -2.21
C CYS A 53 12.22 9.34 -2.83
N ASN A 54 11.53 9.80 -3.87
CA ASN A 54 11.74 11.12 -4.50
C ASN A 54 10.63 12.10 -4.11
#